data_AF-A0A7D5RZD8-F1
#
_entry.id   AF-A0A7D5RZD8-F1
#
_cell.length_a   1.000
_cell.length_b   1.000
_cell.length_c   1.000
_cell.angle_alpha   90.00
_cell.angle_beta   90.00
_cell.angle_gamma   90.00
#
_symmetry.space_group_name_H-M   'P 1'
#
loop_
_entity.id
_entity.type
_entity.pdbx_description
1 polymer ?
#
loop_
_entity_poly.entity_id
_entity_poly.type
_entity_poly.pdbx_seq_one_letter_code
_entity_poly.pdbx_strand_id
1 'polypeptide(L)'
;MAAIILTSLWSLPLITGCSPELDTHGELIEPGRLAQLQPGVHRKDDVAQLLGSPSSTAVFDDEIWYYIADVVEQYSIFERNIKQRQVLALHFDENGVLQSLDEHGVDQGRKIDIVERETPSFGESPNIIQQVIGNLGRFNKDETQAPRR
;
A
#
# COMPACT_ATOMS: atom_id res chain seq x y z
N MET A 1 -24.03 65.84 8.33
CA MET A 1 -25.01 64.78 8.68
C MET A 1 -24.82 63.64 7.69
N ALA A 2 -24.85 62.40 8.19
CA ALA A 2 -24.65 61.11 7.49
C ALA A 2 -23.18 60.69 7.20
N ALA A 3 -22.60 59.94 8.14
CA ALA A 3 -21.46 59.04 7.92
C ALA A 3 -21.79 57.68 8.56
N ILE A 4 -22.58 56.92 7.81
CA ILE A 4 -22.45 55.50 7.47
C ILE A 4 -21.48 54.64 8.32
N ILE A 5 -22.09 53.61 8.93
CA ILE A 5 -21.60 52.24 9.23
C ILE A 5 -20.54 52.09 10.34
N LEU A 6 -21.00 51.59 11.50
CA LEU A 6 -20.16 50.85 12.43
C LEU A 6 -20.90 49.58 12.93
N THR A 7 -21.24 48.69 11.99
CA THR A 7 -21.57 47.29 12.32
C THR A 7 -20.26 46.50 12.46
N SER A 8 -19.62 46.55 13.64
CA SER A 8 -18.49 45.65 13.94
C SER A 8 -18.98 44.39 14.67
N LEU A 9 -19.73 43.57 13.94
CA LEU A 9 -19.92 42.16 14.30
C LEU A 9 -19.25 41.33 13.19
N TRP A 10 -17.92 41.31 13.19
CA TRP A 10 -17.14 40.36 12.40
C TRP A 10 -16.75 39.19 13.29
N SER A 11 -17.72 38.29 13.41
CA SER A 11 -17.49 36.87 13.58
C SER A 11 -16.60 36.34 12.44
N LEU A 12 -15.51 35.67 12.80
CA LEU A 12 -15.28 34.21 12.63
C LEU A 12 -13.78 33.96 12.37
N PRO A 13 -13.00 33.52 13.37
CA PRO A 13 -11.72 32.92 13.06
C PRO A 13 -11.98 31.54 12.44
N LEU A 14 -11.82 31.43 11.12
CA LEU A 14 -11.74 30.16 10.42
C LEU A 14 -10.36 29.55 10.72
N ILE A 15 -10.17 29.03 11.94
CA ILE A 15 -9.00 28.21 12.24
C ILE A 15 -9.28 26.83 11.66
N THR A 16 -8.63 26.63 10.53
CA THR A 16 -8.39 25.41 9.77
C THR A 16 -8.34 24.16 10.65
N GLY A 17 -9.31 23.26 10.46
CA GLY A 17 -9.33 21.90 11.02
C GLY A 17 -8.47 20.95 10.21
N CYS A 18 -7.15 21.08 10.31
CA CYS A 18 -6.24 20.07 9.80
C CYS A 18 -6.21 18.91 10.82
N SER A 19 -7.00 17.88 10.60
CA SER A 19 -6.92 16.62 11.34
C SER A 19 -6.18 15.58 10.49
N PRO A 20 -5.34 14.74 11.10
CA PRO A 20 -4.81 13.57 10.42
C PRO A 20 -5.95 12.69 9.92
N GLU A 21 -5.77 12.09 8.75
CA GLU A 21 -6.63 11.01 8.29
C GLU A 21 -6.04 9.69 8.77
N LEU A 22 -6.88 8.87 9.43
CA LEU A 22 -6.55 7.52 9.83
C LEU A 22 -7.14 6.57 8.80
N ASP A 23 -6.27 5.97 8.00
CA ASP A 23 -6.64 4.93 7.04
C ASP A 23 -6.36 3.56 7.66
N THR A 24 -7.35 2.67 7.63
CA THR A 24 -7.23 1.31 8.13
C THR A 24 -7.30 0.34 6.96
N HIS A 25 -6.20 -0.35 6.71
CA HIS A 25 -6.13 -1.42 5.73
C HIS A 25 -6.26 -2.77 6.42
N GLY A 26 -7.12 -3.65 5.89
CA GLY A 26 -7.41 -4.96 6.50
C GLY A 26 -8.35 -4.85 7.70
N GLU A 27 -8.50 -5.95 8.44
CA GLU A 27 -9.33 -5.99 9.64
C GLU A 27 -8.49 -6.36 10.86
N LEU A 28 -8.54 -5.50 11.88
CA LEU A 28 -7.88 -5.76 13.16
C LEU A 28 -8.62 -6.88 13.88
N ILE A 29 -7.91 -7.95 14.20
CA ILE A 29 -8.48 -9.09 14.92
C ILE A 29 -8.40 -8.79 16.42
N GLU A 30 -9.56 -8.71 17.05
CA GLU A 30 -9.62 -8.52 18.50
C GLU A 30 -9.01 -9.72 19.25
N PRO A 31 -8.29 -9.48 20.36
CA PRO A 31 -7.68 -10.55 21.16
C PRO A 31 -8.67 -11.64 21.61
N GLY A 32 -9.94 -11.26 21.83
CA GLY A 32 -11.01 -12.19 22.19
C GLY A 32 -11.38 -13.17 21.07
N ARG A 33 -11.24 -12.79 19.79
CA ARG A 33 -11.40 -13.70 18.65
C ARG A 33 -10.18 -14.61 18.50
N LEU A 34 -8.97 -14.08 18.71
CA LEU A 34 -7.74 -14.89 18.68
C LEU A 34 -7.73 -15.96 19.78
N ALA A 35 -8.18 -15.62 20.98
CA ALA A 35 -8.23 -16.56 22.11
C ALA A 35 -9.21 -17.73 21.91
N GLN A 36 -10.15 -17.62 20.95
CA GLN A 36 -11.04 -18.72 20.60
C GLN A 36 -10.35 -19.78 19.72
N LEU A 37 -9.26 -19.42 19.05
CA LEU A 37 -8.47 -20.36 18.26
C LEU A 37 -7.59 -21.23 19.15
N GLN A 38 -7.81 -22.53 19.07
CA GLN A 38 -7.03 -23.56 19.75
C GLN A 38 -6.18 -24.37 18.75
N PRO A 39 -4.85 -24.27 18.83
CA PRO A 39 -3.95 -25.14 18.08
C PRO A 39 -4.19 -26.63 18.42
N GLY A 40 -4.05 -27.49 17.42
CA GLY A 40 -4.28 -28.94 17.48
C GLY A 40 -5.74 -29.37 17.32
N VAL A 41 -6.69 -28.43 17.35
CA VAL A 41 -8.14 -28.71 17.29
C VAL A 41 -8.77 -28.11 16.04
N HIS A 42 -8.57 -26.81 15.83
CA HIS A 42 -9.22 -26.10 14.73
C HIS A 42 -8.54 -26.38 13.39
N ARG A 43 -9.36 -26.49 12.35
CA ARG A 43 -8.91 -26.65 10.96
C ARG A 43 -9.06 -25.33 10.20
N LYS A 44 -8.49 -25.29 8.99
CA LYS A 44 -8.62 -24.17 8.04
C LYS A 44 -10.06 -23.66 7.88
N ASP A 45 -11.03 -24.58 7.77
CA ASP A 45 -12.45 -24.20 7.61
C ASP A 45 -13.01 -23.52 8.86
N ASP A 46 -12.65 -24.00 10.05
CA ASP A 46 -13.08 -23.40 11.33
C ASP A 46 -12.47 -22.00 11.50
N VAL A 47 -11.19 -21.85 11.13
CA VAL A 47 -10.50 -20.56 11.13
C VAL A 47 -11.16 -19.60 10.14
N ALA A 48 -11.47 -20.06 8.93
CA ALA A 48 -12.16 -19.25 7.94
C ALA A 48 -13.58 -18.86 8.38
N GLN A 49 -14.25 -19.70 9.14
CA GLN A 49 -15.57 -19.39 9.72
C GLN A 49 -15.47 -18.34 10.84
N LEU A 50 -14.39 -18.36 11.63
CA LEU A 50 -14.19 -17.44 12.76
C LEU A 50 -13.60 -16.09 12.34
N LEU A 51 -12.57 -16.10 11.48
CA LEU A 51 -11.79 -14.93 11.08
C LEU A 51 -12.06 -14.46 9.65
N GLY A 52 -12.75 -15.26 8.83
CA GLY A 52 -12.92 -14.99 7.40
C GLY A 52 -11.74 -15.47 6.55
N SER A 53 -11.76 -15.10 5.26
CA SER A 53 -10.68 -15.42 4.33
C SER A 53 -9.38 -14.71 4.71
N PRO A 54 -8.22 -15.37 4.58
CA PRO A 54 -6.93 -14.75 4.87
C PRO A 54 -6.62 -13.60 3.91
N SER A 55 -5.76 -12.67 4.33
CA SER A 55 -5.27 -11.58 3.47
C SER A 55 -4.31 -12.10 2.40
N SER A 56 -3.47 -13.08 2.74
CA SER A 56 -2.56 -13.77 1.82
C SER A 56 -2.25 -15.17 2.34
N THR A 57 -1.91 -16.08 1.45
CA THR A 57 -1.29 -17.37 1.79
C THR A 57 0.21 -17.31 1.49
N ALA A 58 0.99 -18.24 2.07
CA ALA A 58 2.39 -18.39 1.71
C ALA A 58 2.56 -18.81 0.25
N VAL A 59 3.69 -18.42 -0.34
CA VAL A 59 3.96 -18.58 -1.79
C VAL A 59 4.46 -19.99 -2.11
N PHE A 60 5.15 -20.62 -1.16
CA PHE A 60 5.84 -21.90 -1.37
C PHE A 60 5.11 -23.09 -0.75
N ASP A 61 4.30 -22.85 0.28
CA ASP A 61 3.37 -23.79 0.88
C ASP A 61 2.03 -23.07 1.12
N ASP A 62 0.91 -23.78 0.98
CA ASP A 62 -0.41 -23.27 1.36
C ASP A 62 -0.69 -23.51 2.86
N GLU A 63 0.37 -23.77 3.65
CA GLU A 63 0.30 -24.15 5.05
C GLU A 63 0.33 -22.95 5.98
N ILE A 64 0.71 -21.77 5.48
CA ILE A 64 0.71 -20.55 6.28
C ILE A 64 -0.31 -19.56 5.73
N TRP A 65 -1.23 -19.12 6.60
CA TRP A 65 -2.17 -18.05 6.30
C TRP A 65 -1.79 -16.78 7.05
N TYR A 66 -1.85 -15.66 6.34
CA TYR A 66 -1.55 -14.34 6.89
C TYR A 66 -2.82 -13.49 6.96
N TYR A 67 -3.08 -12.95 8.14
CA TYR A 67 -4.04 -11.85 8.35
C TYR A 67 -3.24 -10.60 8.67
N ILE A 68 -3.38 -9.58 7.83
CA ILE A 68 -2.56 -8.36 7.91
C ILE A 68 -3.51 -7.17 8.04
N ALA A 69 -3.29 -6.38 9.08
CA ALA A 69 -4.01 -5.14 9.30
C ALA A 69 -3.05 -4.01 9.68
N ASP A 70 -3.23 -2.85 9.04
CA ASP A 70 -2.42 -1.65 9.24
C ASP A 70 -3.32 -0.46 9.53
N VAL A 71 -2.97 0.32 10.54
CA VAL A 71 -3.53 1.65 10.79
C VAL A 71 -2.47 2.67 10.43
N VAL A 72 -2.76 3.45 9.40
CA VAL A 72 -1.85 4.44 8.83
C VAL A 72 -2.39 5.84 9.13
N GLU A 73 -1.54 6.67 9.70
CA GLU A 73 -1.80 8.10 9.82
C GLU A 73 -1.18 8.83 8.63
N GLN A 74 -2.00 9.58 7.90
CA GLN A 74 -1.53 10.43 6.81
C GLN A 74 -1.96 11.88 7.04
N TYR A 75 -1.00 12.79 6.99
CA TYR A 75 -1.24 14.23 6.97
C TYR A 75 -1.17 14.75 5.54
N SER A 76 -2.31 14.94 4.87
CA SER A 76 -2.37 15.52 3.52
C SER A 76 -1.39 14.84 2.55
N ILE A 77 -0.40 15.57 2.00
CA ILE A 77 0.60 15.08 1.04
C ILE A 77 1.90 14.57 1.69
N PHE A 78 1.99 14.57 3.02
CA PHE A 78 3.17 14.08 3.73
C PHE A 78 3.25 12.55 3.72
N GLU A 79 4.42 12.03 4.10
CA GLU A 79 4.68 10.60 4.18
C GLU A 79 3.72 9.91 5.14
N ARG A 80 3.23 8.73 4.71
CA ARG A 80 2.37 7.87 5.51
C ARG A 80 3.15 7.27 6.67
N ASN A 81 2.60 7.36 7.87
CA ASN A 81 3.20 6.77 9.06
C ASN A 81 2.32 5.64 9.59
N ILE A 82 2.87 4.41 9.65
CA ILE A 82 2.16 3.27 10.23
C ILE A 82 2.14 3.44 11.75
N LYS A 83 0.95 3.64 12.33
CA LYS A 83 0.75 3.77 13.77
C LYS A 83 0.64 2.42 14.45
N GLN A 84 -0.06 1.51 13.81
CA GLN A 84 -0.29 0.16 14.33
C GLN A 84 -0.25 -0.81 13.16
N ARG A 85 0.36 -1.96 13.41
CA ARG A 85 0.38 -3.10 12.50
C ARG A 85 0.12 -4.35 13.32
N GLN A 86 -0.75 -5.20 12.81
CA GLN A 86 -1.01 -6.53 13.32
C GLN A 86 -0.85 -7.51 12.16
N VAL A 87 0.14 -8.37 12.24
CA VAL A 87 0.37 -9.46 11.29
C VAL A 87 0.22 -10.76 12.07
N LEU A 88 -0.82 -11.51 11.77
CA LEU A 88 -1.06 -12.83 12.34
C LEU A 88 -0.68 -13.89 11.30
N ALA A 89 0.30 -14.72 11.63
CA ALA A 89 0.68 -15.90 10.86
C ALA A 89 0.10 -17.14 11.53
N LEU A 90 -0.78 -17.85 10.81
CA LEU A 90 -1.36 -19.11 11.25
C LEU A 90 -0.70 -20.26 10.50
N HIS A 91 -0.06 -21.17 11.25
CA HIS A 91 0.62 -22.33 10.70
C HIS A 91 -0.29 -23.53 10.77
N PHE A 92 -0.52 -24.18 9.63
CA PHE A 92 -1.27 -25.41 9.51
C PHE A 92 -0.34 -26.58 9.17
N ASP A 93 -0.76 -27.79 9.49
CA ASP A 93 -0.12 -29.00 8.95
C ASP A 93 -0.65 -29.36 7.55
N GLU A 94 -0.05 -30.38 6.94
CA GLU A 94 -0.48 -30.95 5.65
C GLU A 94 -1.96 -31.38 5.65
N ASN A 95 -2.51 -31.74 6.82
CA ASN A 95 -3.91 -32.11 6.97
C ASN A 95 -4.81 -30.89 7.18
N GLY A 96 -4.29 -29.67 7.23
CA GLY A 96 -5.04 -28.43 7.44
C GLY A 96 -5.46 -28.16 8.89
N VAL A 97 -4.82 -28.77 9.88
CA VAL A 97 -5.02 -28.50 11.31
C VAL A 97 -4.08 -27.38 11.77
N LEU A 98 -4.59 -26.41 12.52
CA LEU A 98 -3.82 -25.31 13.08
C LEU A 98 -2.80 -25.86 14.08
N GLN A 99 -1.51 -25.60 13.86
CA GLN A 99 -0.41 -26.07 14.72
C GLN A 99 0.13 -24.96 15.62
N SER A 100 0.24 -23.74 15.09
CA SER A 100 0.68 -22.57 15.85
C SER A 100 0.13 -21.28 15.27
N LEU A 101 0.21 -20.21 16.06
CA LEU A 101 -0.09 -18.86 15.64
C LEU A 101 1.01 -17.93 16.16
N ASP A 102 1.45 -17.01 15.30
CA ASP A 102 2.45 -16.00 15.62
C ASP A 102 1.87 -14.61 15.32
N GLU A 103 2.00 -13.69 16.28
CA GLU A 103 1.55 -12.31 16.14
C GLU A 103 2.76 -11.37 16.08
N HIS A 104 2.78 -10.54 15.04
CA HIS A 104 3.84 -9.58 14.80
C HIS A 104 3.30 -8.14 14.75
N GLY A 105 3.96 -7.28 15.54
CA GLY A 105 3.68 -5.86 15.63
C GLY A 105 4.52 -5.01 14.67
N VAL A 106 4.30 -3.69 14.74
CA VAL A 106 5.06 -2.69 13.96
C VAL A 106 6.56 -2.68 14.28
N ASP A 107 6.92 -3.03 15.51
CA ASP A 107 8.27 -3.06 16.06
C ASP A 107 9.13 -4.20 15.49
N GLN A 108 8.50 -5.24 14.96
CA GLN A 108 9.17 -6.41 14.38
C GLN A 108 9.43 -6.27 12.88
N GLY A 109 9.11 -5.11 12.30
CA GLY A 109 9.42 -4.80 10.91
C GLY A 109 10.93 -4.66 10.67
N ARG A 110 11.46 -5.37 9.67
CA ARG A 110 12.86 -5.21 9.24
C ARG A 110 12.95 -4.15 8.16
N LYS A 111 13.89 -3.21 8.34
CA LYS A 111 14.31 -2.30 7.25
C LYS A 111 15.20 -3.08 6.30
N ILE A 112 14.82 -3.11 5.03
CA ILE A 112 15.57 -3.80 3.97
C ILE A 112 16.25 -2.72 3.13
N ASP A 113 17.58 -2.72 3.12
CA ASP A 113 18.35 -1.83 2.26
C ASP A 113 18.40 -2.41 0.86
N ILE A 114 17.91 -1.63 -0.11
CA ILE A 114 17.89 -2.03 -1.52
C ILE A 114 19.29 -1.77 -2.09
N VAL A 115 19.86 -2.75 -2.79
CA VAL A 115 21.13 -2.58 -3.49
C VAL A 115 20.95 -1.72 -4.74
N GLU A 116 21.72 -0.64 -4.86
CA GLU A 116 21.69 0.28 -6.01
C GLU A 116 22.38 -0.30 -7.26
N ARG A 117 22.62 -1.61 -7.32
CA ARG A 117 23.32 -2.23 -8.44
C ARG A 117 22.43 -2.27 -9.67
N GLU A 118 22.70 -1.36 -10.59
CA GLU A 118 22.08 -1.35 -11.91
C GLU A 118 22.72 -2.41 -12.83
N THR A 119 21.92 -2.98 -13.73
CA THR A 119 22.43 -3.87 -14.78
C THR A 119 22.80 -3.00 -15.98
N PRO A 120 24.08 -2.94 -16.40
CA PRO A 120 24.47 -2.11 -17.53
C PRO A 120 23.74 -2.56 -18.80
N SER A 121 23.04 -1.64 -19.47
CA SER A 121 22.37 -1.92 -20.73
C SER A 121 23.40 -1.97 -21.87
N PHE A 122 23.39 -3.03 -22.69
CA PHE A 122 24.28 -3.18 -23.84
C PHE A 122 23.96 -2.25 -25.04
N GLY A 123 22.99 -1.34 -24.91
CA GLY A 123 22.68 -0.33 -25.92
C GLY A 123 23.36 1.00 -25.59
N GLU A 124 23.81 1.73 -26.62
CA GLU A 124 24.17 3.13 -26.44
C GLU A 124 22.93 3.91 -25.99
N SER A 125 22.97 4.51 -24.80
CA SER A 125 21.95 5.45 -24.36
C SER A 125 22.12 6.74 -25.18
N PRO A 126 21.21 7.10 -26.10
CA PRO A 126 21.38 8.32 -26.88
C PRO A 126 21.36 9.52 -25.94
N ASN A 127 22.38 10.36 -26.02
CA ASN A 127 22.42 11.60 -25.25
C ASN A 127 21.24 12.50 -25.68
N ILE A 128 20.80 13.41 -24.81
CA ILE A 128 19.69 14.35 -25.04
C ILE A 128 19.84 15.04 -26.41
N ILE A 129 21.06 15.45 -26.77
CA ILE A 129 21.35 16.11 -28.06
C ILE A 129 21.04 15.19 -29.26
N GLN A 130 21.39 13.91 -29.16
CA GLN A 130 21.16 12.92 -30.21
C GLN A 130 19.67 12.63 -30.40
N GLN A 131 18.89 12.64 -29.31
CA GLN A 131 17.43 12.51 -29.37
C GLN A 131 16.78 13.74 -30.04
N VAL A 132 17.26 14.96 -29.74
CA VAL A 132 16.76 16.19 -30.37
C VAL A 132 17.06 16.19 -31.86
N ILE A 133 18.30 15.92 -32.27
CA ILE A 133 18.70 15.89 -33.69
C ILE A 133 17.98 14.77 -34.44
N GLY A 134 17.88 13.58 -33.85
CA GLY A 134 17.17 12.45 -34.46
C GLY A 134 15.68 12.69 -34.68
N ASN A 135 15.04 13.52 -33.86
CA ASN A 135 13.63 13.87 -34.00
C ASN A 135 13.37 15.01 -34.99
N LEU A 136 14.31 15.94 -35.17
CA LEU A 136 14.15 17.08 -36.08
C LEU A 136 14.00 16.69 -37.56
N GLY A 137 14.51 15.53 -37.98
CA GLY A 137 14.44 15.04 -39.36
C GLY A 137 13.19 14.20 -39.71
N ARG A 138 12.37 13.79 -38.73
CA ARG A 138 11.22 12.88 -38.97
C ARG A 138 10.02 13.56 -39.64
N PHE A 139 10.02 14.88 -39.74
CA PHE A 139 8.91 15.66 -40.29
C PHE A 139 9.00 15.92 -41.80
N ASN A 140 10.12 15.58 -42.46
CA ASN A 140 10.24 15.62 -43.92
C ASN A 140 10.29 14.19 -44.49
N LYS A 141 9.14 13.51 -44.52
CA LYS A 141 8.88 12.48 -45.53
C LYS A 141 8.00 13.13 -46.57
N ASP A 142 8.58 13.48 -47.71
CA ASP A 142 7.79 13.90 -48.86
C ASP A 142 6.79 12.79 -49.20
N GLU A 143 5.52 13.12 -49.11
CA GLU A 143 4.40 12.32 -49.62
C GLU A 143 4.47 12.26 -51.15
N THR A 144 5.50 11.60 -51.71
CA THR A 144 5.42 11.18 -53.12
C THR A 144 4.70 9.85 -53.17
N GLN A 145 3.38 9.94 -53.01
CA GLN A 145 2.43 8.89 -53.32
C GLN A 145 2.43 8.68 -54.84
N ALA A 146 3.26 7.74 -55.33
CA ALA A 146 3.22 7.31 -56.73
C ALA A 146 2.11 6.25 -56.94
N PRO A 147 1.37 6.30 -58.07
CA PRO A 147 0.07 5.65 -58.19
C PRO A 147 0.18 4.13 -58.34
N ARG A 148 -0.80 3.42 -57.73
CA ARG A 148 -1.09 2.01 -58.03
C ARG A 148 -1.49 1.87 -59.50
N ARG A 149 -0.78 1.00 -60.22
CA ARG A 149 -1.30 0.24 -61.36
C ARG A 149 -1.11 -1.24 -61.07
#